data_AF-A0A930FH94-F1
#
_entry.id   AF-A0A930FH94-F1
#
_cell.length_a   1.000
_cell.length_b   1.000
_cell.length_c   1.000
_cell.angle_alpha   90.00
_cell.angle_beta   90.00
_cell.angle_gamma   90.00
#
_symmetry.space_group_name_H-M   'P 1'
#
loop_
_entity.id
_entity.type
_entity.pdbx_description
1 polymer ?
#
loop_
_entity_poly.entity_id
_entity_poly.type
_entity_poly.pdbx_seq_one_letter_code
_entity_poly.pdbx_strand_id
1 'polypeptide(L)'
;MKKLVINGGKPLKGEVTISGAKNSTVALIPAAIIANEPVVLEGVPEIQDVDALIEILNDFNVKTEFVDGTLTIDPREMKSIPMPKGKIQSMRASYYFMGATLAKFGEGVVGLPGGCFLGPRPIDQHLKGFRALGATVTDHDGAIYLS
;
A
#
# COMPACT_ATOMS: atom_id res chain seq x y z
N MET A 1 5.23 13.86 -21.87
CA MET A 1 3.93 13.19 -21.57
C MET A 1 3.71 12.07 -22.56
N LYS A 2 3.40 10.85 -22.09
CA LYS A 2 2.91 9.78 -22.96
C LYS A 2 1.50 10.17 -23.44
N LYS A 3 1.17 9.84 -24.70
CA LYS A 3 -0.14 10.09 -25.30
C LYS A 3 -0.65 8.80 -25.94
N LEU A 4 -1.96 8.57 -25.84
CA LEU A 4 -2.64 7.53 -26.60
C LEU A 4 -3.38 8.20 -27.76
N VAL A 5 -3.17 7.71 -28.99
CA VAL A 5 -3.88 8.17 -30.19
C VAL A 5 -4.83 7.06 -30.62
N ILE A 6 -6.14 7.35 -30.63
CA ILE A 6 -7.18 6.38 -30.94
C ILE A 6 -7.87 6.80 -32.24
N ASN A 7 -7.84 5.93 -33.25
CA ASN A 7 -8.58 6.11 -34.50
C ASN A 7 -9.90 5.34 -34.42
N GLY A 8 -11.02 6.07 -34.31
CA GLY A 8 -12.35 5.51 -34.10
C GLY A 8 -12.92 4.74 -35.32
N GLY A 9 -14.19 4.34 -35.22
CA GLY A 9 -14.92 3.67 -36.30
C GLY A 9 -14.75 2.15 -36.39
N LYS A 10 -14.05 1.53 -35.43
CA LYS A 10 -13.86 0.08 -35.38
C LYS A 10 -14.65 -0.54 -34.22
N PRO A 11 -15.63 -1.42 -34.45
CA PRO A 11 -16.27 -2.18 -33.38
C PRO A 11 -15.26 -3.15 -32.76
N LEU A 12 -15.27 -3.26 -31.43
CA LEU A 12 -14.44 -4.22 -30.71
C LEU A 12 -14.97 -5.65 -30.95
N LYS A 13 -14.08 -6.57 -31.34
CA LYS A 13 -14.38 -7.99 -31.52
C LYS A 13 -13.16 -8.82 -31.08
N GLY A 14 -13.37 -9.78 -30.20
CA GLY A 14 -12.31 -10.65 -29.67
C GLY A 14 -12.54 -10.98 -28.20
N GLU A 15 -11.53 -11.58 -27.59
CA GLU A 15 -11.50 -11.98 -26.18
C GLU A 15 -10.37 -11.24 -25.45
N VAL A 16 -10.54 -11.01 -24.15
CA VAL A 16 -9.53 -10.40 -23.29
C VAL A 16 -9.51 -11.11 -21.94
N THR A 17 -8.31 -11.36 -21.41
CA THR A 17 -8.14 -11.87 -20.06
C THR A 17 -8.20 -10.72 -19.07
N ILE A 18 -9.04 -10.84 -18.05
CA ILE A 18 -9.15 -9.83 -17.00
C ILE A 18 -7.99 -9.98 -16.02
N SER A 19 -7.23 -8.91 -15.81
CA SER A 19 -6.17 -8.86 -14.80
C SER A 19 -6.74 -8.92 -13.38
N GLY A 20 -5.90 -9.26 -12.41
CA GLY A 20 -6.31 -9.34 -11.02
C GLY A 20 -6.83 -8.02 -10.43
N ALA A 21 -7.56 -8.14 -9.33
CA ALA A 21 -8.22 -7.02 -8.68
C ALA A 21 -7.21 -6.06 -8.04
N LYS A 22 -7.04 -4.91 -8.67
CA LYS A 22 -6.16 -3.82 -8.22
C LYS A 22 -6.36 -3.43 -6.75
N ASN A 23 -7.60 -3.18 -6.34
CA ASN A 23 -7.87 -2.69 -4.98
C ASN A 23 -7.65 -3.77 -3.92
N SER A 24 -7.78 -5.05 -4.27
CA SER A 24 -7.47 -6.16 -3.37
C SER A 24 -5.96 -6.29 -3.20
N THR A 25 -5.21 -6.26 -4.30
CA THR A 25 -3.74 -6.26 -4.32
C THR A 25 -3.16 -5.16 -3.42
N VAL A 26 -3.66 -3.94 -3.59
CA VAL A 26 -3.19 -2.76 -2.84
C VAL A 26 -3.42 -2.88 -1.32
N ALA A 27 -4.41 -3.64 -0.87
CA ALA A 27 -4.64 -3.90 0.55
C ALA A 27 -3.85 -5.12 1.06
N LEU A 28 -3.69 -6.15 0.23
CA LEU A 28 -2.99 -7.39 0.59
C LEU A 28 -1.48 -7.20 0.72
N ILE A 29 -0.87 -6.35 -0.10
CA ILE A 29 0.58 -6.10 -0.06
C ILE A 29 1.02 -5.55 1.32
N PRO A 30 0.42 -4.47 1.87
CA PRO A 30 0.74 -4.04 3.23
C PRO A 30 0.40 -5.08 4.30
N ALA A 31 -0.72 -5.82 4.15
CA ALA A 31 -1.13 -6.83 5.11
C ALA A 31 -0.14 -8.01 5.19
N ALA A 32 0.54 -8.34 4.09
CA ALA A 32 1.52 -9.43 4.03
C ALA A 32 2.65 -9.27 5.06
N ILE A 33 2.99 -8.03 5.44
CA ILE A 33 4.06 -7.82 6.41
C ILE A 33 3.71 -8.36 7.80
N ILE A 34 2.42 -8.51 8.13
CA ILE A 34 1.97 -9.03 9.43
C ILE A 34 2.40 -10.49 9.62
N ALA A 35 2.60 -11.24 8.54
CA ALA A 35 3.06 -12.62 8.59
C ALA A 35 4.46 -12.76 9.20
N ASN A 36 4.73 -13.94 9.78
CA ASN A 36 6.05 -14.31 10.30
C ASN A 36 6.91 -15.07 9.27
N GLU A 37 6.33 -15.42 8.12
CA GLU A 37 6.97 -16.19 7.05
C GLU A 37 6.68 -15.53 5.69
N PRO A 38 7.43 -15.88 4.62
CA PRO A 38 7.19 -15.34 3.29
C PRO A 38 5.75 -15.58 2.81
N VAL A 39 5.18 -14.55 2.18
CA VAL A 39 3.83 -14.55 1.59
C VAL A 39 3.95 -14.46 0.08
N VAL A 40 3.19 -15.28 -0.63
CA VAL A 40 3.10 -15.28 -2.09
C VAL A 40 1.71 -14.80 -2.50
N LEU A 41 1.66 -13.76 -3.34
CA LEU A 41 0.44 -13.23 -3.93
C LEU A 41 0.46 -13.48 -5.44
N GLU A 42 -0.50 -14.26 -5.93
CA GLU A 42 -0.66 -14.59 -7.36
C GLU A 42 -1.71 -13.68 -8.01
N GLY A 43 -1.58 -13.48 -9.33
CA GLY A 43 -2.52 -12.67 -10.11
C GLY A 43 -2.41 -11.17 -9.82
N VAL A 44 -1.25 -10.72 -9.33
CA VAL A 44 -0.97 -9.31 -9.05
C VAL A 44 -0.85 -8.54 -10.37
N PRO A 45 -1.65 -7.48 -10.59
CA PRO A 45 -1.57 -6.71 -11.83
C PRO A 45 -0.30 -5.87 -11.90
N GLU A 46 0.33 -5.79 -13.07
CA GLU A 46 1.50 -4.94 -13.33
C GLU A 46 1.08 -3.47 -13.51
N ILE A 47 1.03 -2.74 -12.40
CA ILE A 47 0.60 -1.33 -12.36
C ILE A 47 1.46 -0.52 -11.40
N GLN A 48 1.51 0.79 -11.62
CA GLN A 48 2.32 1.73 -10.82
C GLN A 48 2.03 1.70 -9.31
N ASP A 49 0.80 1.37 -8.92
CA ASP A 49 0.44 1.26 -7.50
C ASP A 49 1.15 0.07 -6.83
N VAL A 50 1.38 -1.03 -7.56
CA VAL A 50 2.13 -2.20 -7.05
C VAL A 50 3.60 -1.83 -6.90
N ASP A 51 4.19 -1.20 -7.91
CA ASP A 51 5.58 -0.74 -7.88
C ASP A 51 5.85 0.18 -6.68
N ALA A 52 4.96 1.15 -6.45
CA ALA A 52 5.09 2.08 -5.33
C ALA A 52 5.00 1.38 -3.96
N LEU A 53 4.16 0.35 -3.82
CA LEU A 53 4.07 -0.42 -2.58
C LEU A 53 5.31 -1.29 -2.38
N ILE A 54 5.87 -1.87 -3.44
CA ILE A 54 7.14 -2.61 -3.40
C ILE A 54 8.29 -1.68 -2.95
N GLU A 55 8.36 -0.45 -3.48
CA GLU A 55 9.34 0.54 -3.01
C GLU A 55 9.20 0.85 -1.51
N ILE A 56 7.96 1.02 -1.03
CA ILE A 56 7.72 1.25 0.41
C ILE A 56 8.11 0.03 1.25
N LEU A 57 7.85 -1.19 0.78
CA LEU A 57 8.28 -2.41 1.45
C LEU A 57 9.80 -2.48 1.55
N ASN A 58 10.52 -2.10 0.50
CA ASN A 58 11.99 -2.01 0.52
C ASN A 58 12.48 -1.00 1.56
N ASP A 59 11.81 0.15 1.72
CA ASP A 59 12.13 1.13 2.78
C ASP A 59 11.98 0.52 4.19
N PHE A 60 11.02 -0.40 4.38
CA PHE A 60 10.85 -1.18 5.61
C PHE A 60 11.83 -2.36 5.77
N ASN A 61 12.80 -2.51 4.85
CA ASN A 61 13.73 -3.63 4.78
C ASN A 61 13.03 -4.99 4.55
N VAL A 62 11.87 -4.98 3.88
CA VAL A 62 11.16 -6.19 3.44
C VAL A 62 11.65 -6.58 2.06
N LYS A 63 12.06 -7.84 1.88
CA LYS A 63 12.50 -8.33 0.57
C LYS A 63 11.29 -8.69 -0.29
N THR A 64 11.32 -8.30 -1.56
CA THR A 64 10.25 -8.60 -2.51
C THR A 64 10.80 -9.09 -3.84
N GLU A 65 10.08 -10.00 -4.49
CA GLU A 65 10.34 -10.45 -5.86
C GLU A 65 9.02 -10.47 -6.63
N PHE A 66 8.98 -9.77 -7.78
CA PHE A 66 7.79 -9.70 -8.63
C PHE A 66 8.10 -10.21 -10.03
N VAL A 67 7.54 -11.37 -10.37
CA VAL A 67 7.77 -12.05 -11.65
C VAL A 67 6.45 -12.62 -12.15
N ASP A 68 6.11 -12.33 -13.41
CA ASP A 68 4.94 -12.90 -14.12
C ASP A 68 3.63 -12.85 -13.31
N GLY A 69 3.32 -11.69 -12.73
CA GLY A 69 2.09 -11.51 -11.93
C GLY A 69 2.11 -12.21 -10.56
N THR A 70 3.26 -12.72 -10.11
CA THR A 70 3.45 -13.34 -8.80
C THR A 70 4.40 -12.50 -7.96
N LEU A 71 3.91 -12.00 -6.83
CA LEU A 71 4.68 -11.19 -5.89
C LEU A 71 4.98 -11.99 -4.61
N THR A 72 6.26 -12.25 -4.36
CA THR A 72 6.74 -12.82 -3.10
C THR A 72 7.18 -11.69 -2.18
N ILE A 73 6.74 -11.73 -0.91
CA ILE A 73 7.04 -10.74 0.12
C ILE A 73 7.60 -11.47 1.34
N ASP A 74 8.83 -11.16 1.74
CA ASP A 74 9.49 -11.77 2.89
C ASP A 74 9.70 -10.74 4.03
N PRO A 75 8.84 -10.75 5.06
CA PRO A 75 8.89 -9.77 6.15
C PRO A 75 9.77 -10.19 7.32
N ARG A 76 10.52 -11.30 7.22
CA ARG A 76 11.29 -11.85 8.37
C ARG A 76 12.38 -10.92 8.89
N GLU A 77 12.97 -10.13 8.00
CA GLU A 77 14.03 -9.15 8.31
C GLU A 77 13.50 -7.71 8.47
N MET A 78 12.18 -7.54 8.49
CA MET A 78 11.54 -6.24 8.65
C MET A 78 11.84 -5.64 10.03
N LYS A 79 12.04 -4.32 10.07
CA LYS A 79 12.23 -3.58 11.33
C LYS A 79 11.12 -2.54 11.52
N SER A 80 10.84 -2.20 12.78
CA SER A 80 10.00 -1.04 13.12
C SER A 80 10.77 0.24 12.77
N ILE A 81 10.64 0.68 11.51
CA ILE A 81 11.29 1.90 11.01
C ILE A 81 10.22 2.99 10.91
N PRO A 82 10.39 4.13 11.61
CA PRO A 82 9.49 5.26 11.46
C PRO A 82 9.52 5.83 10.03
N MET A 83 8.35 5.98 9.40
CA MET A 83 8.21 6.54 8.05
C MET A 83 7.37 7.83 8.07
N PRO A 84 7.83 8.94 8.67
CA PRO A 84 7.05 10.17 8.75
C PRO A 84 6.96 10.92 7.41
N LYS A 85 7.89 10.67 6.48
CA LYS A 85 8.01 11.35 5.18
C LYS A 85 8.53 10.38 4.11
N GLY A 86 8.49 10.81 2.85
CA GLY A 86 9.11 10.09 1.73
C GLY A 86 8.07 9.36 0.86
N LYS A 87 8.44 8.20 0.31
CA LYS A 87 7.59 7.45 -0.64
C LYS A 87 6.25 7.04 -0.03
N ILE A 88 6.20 6.82 1.28
CA ILE A 88 4.97 6.55 2.04
C ILE A 88 3.89 7.64 1.82
N GLN A 89 4.25 8.88 1.49
CA GLN A 89 3.26 9.96 1.24
C GLN A 89 2.81 10.04 -0.22
N SER A 90 3.47 9.30 -1.13
CA SER A 90 3.25 9.40 -2.57
C SER A 90 1.93 8.81 -3.05
N MET A 91 1.33 7.92 -2.26
CA MET A 91 0.05 7.30 -2.58
C MET A 91 -0.85 7.20 -1.37
N ARG A 92 -2.16 7.27 -1.60
CA ARG A 92 -3.12 7.20 -0.51
C ARG A 92 -3.13 5.85 0.21
N ALA A 93 -2.93 4.74 -0.51
CA ALA A 93 -3.04 3.41 0.06
C ALA A 93 -1.94 3.07 1.09
N SER A 94 -0.89 3.90 1.18
CA SER A 94 0.16 3.75 2.18
C SER A 94 -0.34 3.79 3.61
N TYR A 95 -1.50 4.41 3.88
CA TYR A 95 -2.07 4.41 5.22
C TYR A 95 -2.39 2.99 5.74
N TYR A 96 -2.50 1.98 4.86
CA TYR A 96 -2.67 0.59 5.29
C TYR A 96 -1.48 0.09 6.13
N PHE A 97 -0.29 0.65 5.92
CA PHE A 97 0.86 0.37 6.75
C PHE A 97 0.63 0.77 8.21
N MET A 98 -0.24 1.74 8.53
CA MET A 98 -0.57 2.07 9.94
C MET A 98 -1.11 0.87 10.70
N GLY A 99 -2.07 0.16 10.11
CA GLY A 99 -2.65 -1.03 10.73
C GLY A 99 -1.68 -2.19 10.72
N ALA A 100 -0.91 -2.35 9.64
CA ALA A 100 0.01 -3.47 9.49
C ALA A 100 1.22 -3.38 10.43
N THR A 101 1.82 -2.20 10.61
CA THR A 101 2.92 -2.00 11.56
C THR A 101 2.42 -2.07 13.01
N LEU A 102 1.28 -1.45 13.31
CA LEU A 102 0.66 -1.53 14.64
C LEU A 102 0.36 -2.99 15.02
N ALA A 103 -0.15 -3.80 14.09
CA ALA A 103 -0.42 -5.21 14.34
C ALA A 103 0.86 -6.05 14.50
N LYS A 104 1.91 -5.77 13.72
CA LYS A 104 3.17 -6.55 13.75
C LYS A 104 4.08 -6.18 14.92
N PHE A 105 4.19 -4.89 15.24
CA PHE A 105 5.17 -4.37 16.19
C PHE A 105 4.55 -3.74 17.44
N GLY A 106 3.23 -3.53 17.48
CA GLY A 106 2.57 -2.78 18.55
C GLY A 106 2.74 -1.27 18.42
N GLU A 107 3.45 -0.79 17.40
CA GLU A 107 3.70 0.63 17.16
C GLU A 107 3.89 0.91 15.66
N GLY A 108 3.83 2.18 15.29
CA GLY A 108 4.15 2.61 13.93
C GLY A 108 4.13 4.12 13.73
N VAL A 109 4.92 4.60 12.76
CA VAL A 109 4.88 5.99 12.33
C VAL A 109 4.70 6.03 10.82
N VAL A 110 3.61 6.65 10.36
CA VAL A 110 3.26 6.71 8.94
C VAL A 110 2.90 8.14 8.54
N GLY A 111 3.63 8.66 7.58
CA GLY A 111 3.39 9.96 6.95
C GLY A 111 2.07 9.96 6.19
N LEU A 112 1.27 11.00 6.39
CA LEU A 112 -0.01 11.13 5.72
C LEU A 112 0.18 11.41 4.22
N PRO A 113 -0.61 10.77 3.35
CA PRO A 113 -0.65 11.15 1.96
C PRO A 113 -1.16 12.59 1.82
N GLY A 114 -0.63 13.32 0.85
CA GLY A 114 -1.07 14.68 0.56
C GLY A 114 -2.52 14.77 0.04
N GLY A 115 -2.90 15.97 -0.40
CA GLY A 115 -4.22 16.24 -0.94
C GLY A 115 -4.57 15.38 -2.16
N CYS A 116 -5.86 15.10 -2.35
CA CYS A 116 -6.35 14.33 -3.49
C CYS A 116 -7.16 15.21 -4.45
N PHE A 117 -6.88 15.08 -5.75
CA PHE A 117 -7.62 15.77 -6.81
C PHE A 117 -9.12 15.42 -6.90
N LEU A 118 -9.53 14.27 -6.34
CA LEU A 118 -10.92 13.82 -6.34
C LEU A 118 -11.77 14.44 -5.20
N GLY A 119 -11.17 15.29 -4.36
CA GLY A 119 -11.83 15.93 -3.22
C GLY A 119 -11.36 15.39 -1.86
N PRO A 120 -11.98 15.86 -0.77
CA PRO A 120 -11.57 15.50 0.58
C PRO A 120 -11.84 14.02 0.85
N ARG A 121 -10.81 13.30 1.24
CA ARG A 121 -10.89 11.90 1.66
C ARG A 121 -10.20 11.80 3.03
N PRO A 122 -10.87 12.13 4.13
CA PRO A 122 -10.25 12.03 5.45
C PRO A 122 -9.95 10.56 5.79
N ILE A 123 -9.11 10.35 6.81
CA ILE A 123 -8.79 9.02 7.36
C ILE A 123 -9.24 8.90 8.82
N ASP A 124 -10.08 9.82 9.27
CA ASP A 124 -10.61 9.93 10.64
C ASP A 124 -11.22 8.60 11.14
N GLN A 125 -11.88 7.85 10.26
CA GLN A 125 -12.45 6.54 10.61
C GLN A 125 -11.38 5.49 10.92
N HIS A 126 -10.23 5.51 10.24
CA HIS A 126 -9.10 4.64 10.58
C HIS A 126 -8.57 5.01 11.97
N LEU A 127 -8.34 6.29 12.22
CA LEU A 127 -7.82 6.77 13.50
C LEU A 127 -8.79 6.48 14.66
N LYS A 128 -10.09 6.65 14.43
CA LYS A 128 -11.14 6.28 15.39
C LYS A 128 -11.14 4.78 15.67
N GLY A 129 -10.99 3.95 14.64
CA GLY A 129 -10.90 2.50 14.78
C GLY A 129 -9.72 2.06 15.65
N PHE A 130 -8.52 2.59 15.38
CA PHE A 130 -7.34 2.28 16.19
C PHE A 130 -7.51 2.69 17.66
N ARG A 131 -8.03 3.89 17.93
CA ARG A 131 -8.33 4.34 19.30
C ARG A 131 -9.34 3.45 20.01
N ALA A 132 -10.38 3.00 19.29
CA ALA A 132 -11.38 2.10 19.85
C ALA A 132 -10.82 0.71 20.20
N LEU A 133 -9.74 0.30 19.53
CA LEU A 133 -8.99 -0.92 19.82
C LEU A 133 -7.92 -0.74 20.91
N GLY A 134 -7.83 0.45 21.52
CA GLY A 134 -6.92 0.76 22.63
C GLY A 134 -5.60 1.41 22.23
N ALA A 135 -5.37 1.67 20.94
CA ALA A 135 -4.14 2.33 20.49
C ALA A 135 -4.14 3.84 20.82
N THR A 136 -3.00 4.35 21.23
CA THR A 136 -2.71 5.78 21.30
C THR A 136 -2.39 6.28 19.90
N VAL A 137 -3.06 7.36 19.49
CA VAL A 137 -2.91 7.93 18.14
C VAL A 137 -2.67 9.43 18.23
N THR A 138 -1.46 9.86 17.87
CA THR A 138 -1.06 11.27 17.84
C THR A 138 -0.68 11.70 16.41
N ASP A 139 -0.99 12.96 16.09
CA ASP A 139 -0.63 13.60 14.83
C ASP A 139 0.46 14.63 15.11
N HIS A 140 1.58 14.53 14.41
CA HIS A 140 2.69 15.46 14.50
C HIS A 140 3.30 15.68 13.11
N ASP A 141 3.32 16.93 12.65
CA ASP A 141 3.94 17.36 11.39
C ASP A 141 3.47 16.58 10.14
N GLY A 142 2.20 16.16 10.12
CA GLY A 142 1.62 15.43 9.01
C GLY A 142 2.00 13.95 8.97
N ALA A 143 2.43 13.40 10.11
CA ALA A 143 2.61 11.96 10.32
C ALA A 143 1.78 11.49 11.52
N ILE A 144 1.28 10.26 11.42
CA ILE A 144 0.52 9.60 12.48
C ILE A 144 1.46 8.65 13.22
N TYR A 145 1.49 8.81 14.54
CA TYR A 145 2.20 7.95 15.48
C TYR A 145 1.16 7.07 16.18
N LEU A 146 1.40 5.76 16.17
CA LEU A 146 0.55 4.72 16.75
C LEU A 146 1.34 3.92 17.79
N SER A 147 0.75 3.65 18.96
CA SER A 147 1.29 2.76 20.00
C SER A 147 0.20 2.20 20.91
#